data_AF-A0A368TDV7-F1
#
_entry.id   AF-A0A368TDV7-F1
#
_cell.length_a   1.000
_cell.length_b   1.000
_cell.length_c   1.000
_cell.angle_alpha   90.00
_cell.angle_beta   90.00
_cell.angle_gamma   90.00
#
_symmetry.space_group_name_H-M   'P 1'
#
loop_
_entity.id
_entity.type
_entity.pdbx_description
1 polymer ?
#
loop_
_entity_poly.entity_id
_entity_poly.type
_entity_poly.pdbx_seq_one_letter_code
_entity_poly.pdbx_strand_id
1 'polypeptide(L)'
;MNKATGAPAPPFLNKIWSDKKAIECAAILDAGHPTHAQRLWLVGFLKFAGYSMADVLDLIREHCEWRDYNDQITRYQVGTVFRQRPQLTQSQITRKVRKWDLSPVEVLRIRRQRAINLSKLLREESRGHEFPHPERLICADFNPSASFLQK
;
A
#
# COMPACT_ATOMS: atom_id res chain seq x y z
N MET A 1 -35.43 -6.61 30.98
CA MET A 1 -34.98 -6.63 29.57
C MET A 1 -36.05 -5.92 28.75
N ASN A 2 -35.82 -4.65 28.42
CA ASN A 2 -36.83 -3.80 27.78
C ASN A 2 -36.86 -4.08 26.28
N LYS A 3 -37.90 -4.77 25.78
CA LYS A 3 -38.21 -4.81 24.35
C LYS A 3 -38.78 -3.44 23.98
N ALA A 4 -37.94 -2.58 23.41
CA ALA A 4 -38.41 -1.36 22.77
C ALA A 4 -39.35 -1.74 21.61
N THR A 5 -40.52 -1.11 21.57
CA THR A 5 -41.53 -1.19 20.51
C THR A 5 -41.01 -0.53 19.23
N GLY A 6 -40.01 -1.15 18.59
CA GLY A 6 -39.52 -0.83 17.26
C GLY A 6 -40.10 -1.79 16.22
N ALA A 7 -40.29 -1.32 14.99
CA ALA A 7 -40.67 -2.19 13.88
C ALA A 7 -39.73 -3.41 13.80
N PRO A 8 -40.24 -4.61 13.51
CA PRO A 8 -39.42 -5.80 13.43
C PRO A 8 -38.35 -5.63 12.34
N ALA A 9 -37.15 -6.16 12.58
CA ALA A 9 -36.10 -6.16 11.58
C ALA A 9 -36.59 -6.79 10.26
N PRO A 10 -36.18 -6.27 9.09
CA PRO A 10 -36.59 -6.85 7.83
C PRO A 10 -36.12 -8.30 7.71
N PRO A 11 -36.97 -9.22 7.22
CA PRO A 11 -36.67 -10.66 7.22
C PRO A 11 -35.48 -11.03 6.32
N PHE A 12 -35.18 -10.22 5.29
CA PHE A 12 -34.04 -10.43 4.40
C PHE A 12 -32.68 -10.08 5.06
N LEU A 13 -32.68 -9.39 6.21
CA LEU A 13 -31.49 -9.06 6.99
C LEU A 13 -31.24 -10.04 8.15
N ASN A 14 -31.51 -11.32 7.92
CA ASN A 14 -31.48 -12.39 8.91
C ASN A 14 -30.13 -12.66 9.60
N LYS A 15 -28.99 -12.24 9.03
CA LYS A 15 -27.68 -12.38 9.69
C LYS A 15 -27.36 -11.22 10.64
N ILE A 16 -28.17 -10.16 10.67
CA ILE A 16 -27.98 -9.02 11.58
C ILE A 16 -28.73 -9.29 12.89
N TRP A 17 -28.00 -9.50 13.98
CA TRP A 17 -28.61 -9.76 15.29
C TRP A 17 -29.23 -8.53 15.98
N SER A 18 -28.80 -7.33 15.60
CA SER A 18 -29.32 -6.10 16.21
C SER A 18 -30.42 -5.49 15.35
N ASP A 19 -31.65 -5.49 15.86
CA ASP A 19 -32.81 -4.87 15.18
C ASP A 19 -32.53 -3.42 14.79
N LYS A 20 -31.90 -2.65 15.69
CA LYS A 20 -31.51 -1.26 15.43
C LYS A 20 -30.62 -1.15 14.19
N LYS A 21 -29.65 -2.05 14.03
CA LYS A 21 -28.74 -2.05 12.87
C LYS A 21 -29.40 -2.58 11.61
N ALA A 22 -30.31 -3.54 11.73
CA ALA A 22 -31.09 -4.01 10.60
C ALA A 22 -32.00 -2.89 10.05
N ILE A 23 -32.65 -2.11 10.92
CA ILE A 23 -33.44 -0.94 10.55
C ILE A 23 -32.56 0.14 9.90
N GLU A 24 -31.37 0.41 10.43
CA GLU A 24 -30.42 1.37 9.83
C GLU A 24 -29.99 0.94 8.42
N CYS A 25 -29.75 -0.35 8.20
CA CYS A 25 -29.45 -0.90 6.87
C CYS A 25 -30.64 -0.75 5.92
N ALA A 26 -31.85 -1.08 6.39
CA ALA A 26 -33.09 -0.91 5.63
C ALA A 26 -33.29 0.55 5.21
N ALA A 27 -33.08 1.49 6.14
CA ALA A 27 -33.20 2.92 5.85
C ALA A 27 -32.22 3.40 4.77
N ILE A 28 -31.02 2.79 4.65
CA ILE A 28 -30.08 3.10 3.57
C ILE A 28 -30.52 2.46 2.25
N LEU A 29 -31.10 1.27 2.28
CA LEU A 29 -31.64 0.61 1.09
C LEU A 29 -32.85 1.37 0.53
N ASP A 30 -33.75 1.82 1.39
CA ASP A 30 -34.97 2.57 1.04
C ASP A 30 -34.69 4.05 0.69
N ALA A 31 -33.48 4.56 0.98
CA ALA A 31 -33.13 5.94 0.67
C ALA A 31 -33.03 6.15 -0.85
N GLY A 32 -33.79 7.10 -1.39
CA GLY A 32 -33.72 7.42 -2.83
C GLY A 32 -32.37 8.00 -3.29
N HIS A 33 -31.66 8.69 -2.39
CA HIS A 33 -30.35 9.30 -2.66
C HIS A 33 -29.37 9.06 -1.49
N PRO A 34 -28.96 7.82 -1.22
CA PRO A 34 -28.01 7.55 -0.16
C PRO A 34 -26.63 8.07 -0.59
N THR A 35 -25.94 8.71 0.36
CA THR A 35 -24.58 9.20 0.15
C THR A 35 -23.63 8.04 -0.12
N HIS A 36 -22.52 8.32 -0.81
CA HIS A 36 -21.49 7.32 -1.06
C HIS A 36 -20.96 6.68 0.24
N ALA A 37 -20.78 7.48 1.29
CA ALA A 37 -20.34 6.99 2.60
C ALA A 37 -21.35 6.02 3.23
N GLN A 38 -22.65 6.30 3.15
CA GLN A 38 -23.70 5.38 3.63
C GLN A 38 -23.69 4.06 2.87
N ARG A 39 -23.53 4.08 1.54
CA ARG A 39 -23.44 2.85 0.73
C ARG A 39 -22.22 2.02 1.12
N LEU A 40 -21.06 2.64 1.27
CA LEU A 40 -19.85 1.95 1.72
C LEU A 40 -19.99 1.41 3.14
N TRP A 41 -20.62 2.17 4.04
CA TRP A 41 -20.91 1.71 5.39
C TRP A 41 -21.81 0.48 5.39
N LEU A 42 -22.92 0.52 4.64
CA LEU A 42 -23.85 -0.60 4.49
C LEU A 42 -23.12 -1.87 4.02
N VAL A 43 -22.36 -1.76 2.92
CA VAL A 43 -21.61 -2.88 2.36
C VAL A 43 -20.59 -3.43 3.36
N GLY A 44 -19.84 -2.53 4.03
CA GLY A 44 -18.88 -2.91 5.06
C GLY A 44 -19.53 -3.60 6.26
N PHE A 45 -20.70 -3.14 6.67
CA PHE A 45 -21.46 -3.71 7.77
C PHE A 45 -22.04 -5.09 7.40
N LEU A 46 -22.63 -5.24 6.21
CA LEU A 46 -23.13 -6.54 5.74
C LEU A 46 -22.00 -7.57 5.64
N LYS A 47 -20.84 -7.17 5.14
CA LYS A 47 -19.63 -8.01 5.16
C LYS A 47 -19.27 -8.45 6.58
N PHE A 48 -19.26 -7.51 7.54
CA PHE A 48 -18.99 -7.81 8.94
C PHE A 48 -20.01 -8.78 9.55
N ALA A 49 -21.28 -8.66 9.16
CA ALA A 49 -22.36 -9.57 9.57
C ALA A 49 -22.30 -10.96 8.90
N GLY A 50 -21.32 -11.22 8.02
CA GLY A 50 -21.13 -12.54 7.39
C GLY A 50 -21.90 -12.76 6.10
N TYR A 51 -22.33 -11.69 5.42
CA TYR A 51 -22.82 -11.80 4.04
C TYR A 51 -21.67 -11.98 3.05
N SER A 52 -21.86 -12.87 2.07
CA SER A 52 -20.94 -13.03 0.95
C SER A 52 -21.04 -11.84 -0.01
N MET A 53 -20.04 -11.65 -0.89
CA MET A 53 -20.14 -10.60 -1.92
C MET A 53 -21.35 -10.79 -2.82
N ALA A 54 -21.67 -12.04 -3.18
CA ALA A 54 -22.86 -12.37 -3.97
C ALA A 54 -24.14 -11.99 -3.20
N ASP A 55 -24.25 -12.42 -1.93
CA ASP A 55 -25.40 -12.10 -1.09
C ASP A 55 -25.62 -10.58 -0.98
N VAL A 56 -24.55 -9.80 -0.79
CA VAL A 56 -24.64 -8.34 -0.69
C VAL A 56 -25.13 -7.72 -2.00
N LEU A 57 -24.64 -8.22 -3.14
CA LEU A 57 -25.05 -7.70 -4.44
C LEU A 57 -26.50 -8.01 -4.76
N ASP A 58 -26.94 -9.22 -4.45
CA ASP A 58 -28.32 -9.64 -4.67
C ASP A 58 -29.26 -8.88 -3.73
N LEU A 59 -28.89 -8.71 -2.46
CA LEU A 59 -29.65 -7.92 -1.49
C LEU A 59 -29.81 -6.46 -1.93
N ILE A 60 -28.73 -5.81 -2.39
CA ILE A 60 -28.82 -4.44 -2.90
C ILE A 60 -29.67 -4.41 -4.18
N ARG A 61 -29.49 -5.36 -5.11
CA ARG A 61 -30.25 -5.39 -6.37
C ARG A 61 -31.75 -5.56 -6.12
N GLU A 62 -32.14 -6.38 -5.16
CA GLU A 62 -33.53 -6.73 -4.89
C GLU A 62 -34.27 -5.71 -4.01
N HIS A 63 -33.55 -5.02 -3.13
CA HIS A 63 -34.17 -4.21 -2.08
C HIS A 63 -33.77 -2.74 -2.08
N CYS A 64 -32.89 -2.27 -2.96
CA CYS A 64 -32.55 -0.85 -2.98
C CYS A 64 -33.53 -0.01 -3.82
N GLU A 65 -33.84 1.18 -3.31
CA GLU A 65 -34.66 2.21 -3.98
C GLU A 65 -33.80 3.37 -4.49
N TRP A 66 -32.50 3.13 -4.73
CA TRP A 66 -31.54 4.15 -5.10
C TRP A 66 -31.82 4.66 -6.52
N ARG A 67 -32.11 5.95 -6.69
CA ARG A 67 -32.46 6.52 -8.00
C ARG A 67 -31.34 6.44 -9.04
N ASP A 68 -30.09 6.42 -8.58
CA ASP A 68 -28.89 6.33 -9.41
C ASP A 68 -28.28 4.92 -9.38
N TYR A 69 -29.06 3.89 -9.04
CA TYR A 69 -28.57 2.52 -9.00
C TYR A 69 -27.96 2.12 -10.35
N ASN A 70 -26.70 1.71 -10.30
CA ASN A 70 -25.99 1.15 -11.44
C ASN A 70 -25.25 -0.10 -10.99
N ASP A 71 -25.66 -1.25 -11.52
CA ASP A 71 -25.16 -2.56 -11.11
C ASP A 71 -23.63 -2.69 -11.30
N GLN A 72 -23.06 -2.13 -12.38
CA GLN A 72 -21.61 -2.18 -12.63
C GLN A 72 -20.83 -1.35 -11.58
N ILE A 73 -21.32 -0.16 -11.25
CA ILE A 73 -20.71 0.71 -10.23
C ILE A 73 -20.84 0.07 -8.84
N THR A 74 -22.01 -0.47 -8.51
CA THR A 74 -22.27 -1.16 -7.25
C THR A 74 -21.36 -2.40 -7.11
N ARG A 75 -21.26 -3.24 -8.15
CA ARG A 75 -20.33 -4.38 -8.19
C ARG A 75 -18.89 -3.96 -7.96
N TYR A 76 -18.46 -2.87 -8.60
CA TYR A 76 -17.13 -2.31 -8.36
C TYR A 76 -16.95 -1.92 -6.89
N GLN A 77 -17.86 -1.12 -6.33
CA GLN A 77 -17.81 -0.67 -4.93
C GLN A 77 -17.78 -1.85 -3.95
N VAL A 78 -18.68 -2.81 -4.09
CA VAL A 78 -18.72 -4.02 -3.26
C VAL A 78 -17.41 -4.80 -3.39
N GLY A 79 -16.94 -5.06 -4.62
CA GLY A 79 -15.68 -5.75 -4.87
C GLY A 79 -14.47 -5.06 -4.21
N THR A 80 -14.48 -3.72 -4.13
CA THR A 80 -13.42 -2.98 -3.41
C THR A 80 -13.42 -3.28 -1.91
N VAL A 81 -14.60 -3.36 -1.27
CA VAL A 81 -14.73 -3.65 0.16
C VAL A 81 -14.36 -5.11 0.47
N PHE A 82 -14.71 -6.03 -0.43
CA PHE A 82 -14.38 -7.45 -0.31
C PHE A 82 -12.93 -7.77 -0.71
N ARG A 83 -12.17 -6.81 -1.24
CA ARG A 83 -10.81 -7.00 -1.80
C ARG A 83 -10.76 -8.06 -2.91
N GLN A 84 -11.89 -8.39 -3.52
CA GLN A 84 -12.00 -9.32 -4.64
C GLN A 84 -11.89 -8.56 -5.98
N ARG A 85 -11.01 -7.56 -6.04
CA ARG A 85 -10.71 -6.94 -7.33
C ARG A 85 -10.00 -7.99 -8.19
N PRO A 86 -10.31 -8.10 -9.49
CA PRO A 86 -9.31 -8.60 -10.41
C PRO A 86 -8.09 -7.70 -10.19
N GLN A 87 -6.98 -8.29 -9.73
CA GLN A 87 -5.71 -7.59 -9.65
C GLN A 87 -5.47 -7.06 -11.05
N LEU A 88 -5.69 -5.76 -11.27
CA LEU A 88 -5.15 -5.09 -12.44
C LEU A 88 -3.66 -5.36 -12.31
N THR A 89 -3.15 -6.23 -13.18
CA THR A 89 -1.72 -6.51 -13.25
C THR A 89 -1.03 -5.16 -13.27
N GLN A 90 -0.05 -4.98 -12.38
CA GLN A 90 0.62 -3.71 -12.10
C GLN A 90 1.03 -2.93 -13.36
N SER A 91 1.19 -3.65 -14.49
CA SER A 91 1.38 -3.17 -15.86
C SER A 91 0.30 -2.22 -16.42
N GLN A 92 -0.93 -2.22 -15.89
CA GLN A 92 -1.99 -1.28 -16.32
C GLN A 92 -2.08 -0.01 -15.46
N ILE A 93 -1.30 0.09 -14.38
CA ILE A 93 -1.18 1.31 -13.60
C ILE A 93 -0.15 2.20 -14.29
N THR A 94 -0.51 2.79 -15.42
CA THR A 94 0.22 3.98 -15.92
C THR A 94 -0.08 5.11 -14.94
N ARG A 95 0.77 5.28 -13.93
CA ARG A 95 0.69 6.43 -13.04
C ARG A 95 0.74 7.69 -13.90
N LYS A 96 -0.32 8.49 -13.88
CA LYS A 96 -0.32 9.82 -14.54
C LYS A 96 0.88 10.59 -14.01
N VAL A 97 1.79 10.98 -14.91
CA VAL A 97 2.95 11.80 -14.61
C VAL A 97 2.43 13.10 -14.01
N ARG A 98 2.80 13.39 -12.76
CA ARG A 98 2.44 14.63 -12.09
C ARG A 98 3.38 15.73 -12.57
N LYS A 99 2.94 16.99 -12.52
CA LYS A 99 3.76 18.14 -12.97
C LYS A 99 5.12 18.29 -12.26
N TRP A 100 5.31 17.65 -11.11
CA TRP A 100 6.56 17.67 -10.34
C TRP A 100 7.40 16.40 -10.52
N ASP A 101 6.90 15.41 -11.28
CA ASP A 101 7.67 14.23 -11.59
C ASP A 101 8.72 14.62 -12.65
N LEU A 102 9.99 14.29 -12.38
CA LEU A 102 11.09 14.56 -13.31
C LEU A 102 10.92 13.78 -14.60
N SER A 103 11.25 14.40 -15.73
CA SER A 103 11.35 13.71 -17.01
C SER A 103 12.36 12.56 -16.91
N PRO A 104 12.14 11.43 -17.61
CA PRO A 104 13.14 10.37 -17.72
C PRO A 104 14.54 10.87 -18.09
N VAL A 105 14.61 11.91 -18.93
CA VAL A 105 15.87 12.55 -19.34
C VAL A 105 16.54 13.30 -18.18
N GLU A 106 15.76 13.99 -17.35
CA GLU A 106 16.28 14.70 -16.16
C GLU A 106 16.77 13.72 -15.11
N VAL A 107 16.03 12.62 -14.90
CA VAL A 107 16.46 11.52 -14.02
C VAL A 107 17.81 10.96 -14.48
N LEU A 108 17.97 10.70 -15.78
CA LEU A 108 19.24 10.23 -16.36
C LEU A 108 20.36 11.25 -16.20
N ARG A 109 20.07 12.54 -16.42
CA ARG A 109 21.04 13.63 -16.24
C ARG A 109 21.54 13.70 -14.80
N ILE A 110 20.63 13.65 -13.82
CA ILE A 110 20.96 13.66 -12.40
C ILE A 110 21.81 12.44 -12.03
N ARG A 111 21.42 11.24 -12.51
CA ARG A 111 22.20 10.01 -12.28
C ARG A 111 23.61 10.11 -12.85
N ARG A 112 23.76 10.60 -14.08
CA ARG A 112 25.07 10.81 -14.72
C ARG A 112 25.92 11.79 -13.92
N GLN A 113 25.34 12.91 -13.48
CA GLN A 113 26.06 13.89 -12.68
C GLN A 113 26.52 13.32 -11.34
N ARG A 114 25.69 12.53 -10.67
CA ARG A 114 26.06 11.82 -9.43
C ARG A 114 27.22 10.85 -9.67
N ALA A 115 27.19 10.08 -10.76
CA ALA A 115 28.28 9.17 -11.10
C ALA A 115 29.61 9.90 -11.36
N ILE A 116 29.56 11.03 -12.08
CA ILE A 116 30.74 11.88 -12.29
C ILE A 116 31.28 12.40 -10.96
N ASN A 117 30.42 12.93 -10.09
CA ASN A 117 30.84 13.45 -8.79
C ASN A 117 31.45 12.36 -7.91
N LEU A 118 30.87 11.16 -7.89
CA LEU A 118 31.43 10.01 -7.19
C LEU A 118 32.83 9.65 -7.71
N SER A 119 33.00 9.62 -9.04
CA SER A 119 34.31 9.33 -9.64
C SER A 119 35.38 10.38 -9.32
N LYS A 120 34.99 11.65 -9.13
CA LYS A 120 35.89 12.71 -8.70
C LYS A 120 36.31 12.53 -7.25
N LEU A 121 35.36 12.26 -6.35
CA LEU A 121 35.64 11.99 -4.94
C LEU A 121 36.61 10.81 -4.77
N LEU A 122 36.37 9.70 -5.46
CA LEU A 122 37.26 8.53 -5.40
C LEU A 122 38.68 8.83 -5.90
N ARG A 123 38.83 9.69 -6.92
CA ARG A 123 40.14 10.12 -7.41
C ARG A 123 40.85 11.03 -6.41
N GLU A 124 40.13 11.91 -5.73
CA GLU A 124 40.68 12.77 -4.68
C GLU A 124 41.11 11.95 -3.46
N GLU A 125 40.31 10.97 -3.06
CA GLU A 125 40.64 10.01 -2.00
C GLU A 125 41.88 9.17 -2.34
N SER A 126 41.99 8.71 -3.60
CA SER A 126 43.16 7.97 -4.07
C SER A 126 44.45 8.81 -4.15
N ARG A 127 44.34 10.14 -4.24
CA ARG A 127 45.50 11.04 -4.16
C ARG A 127 46.00 11.25 -2.73
N GLY A 128 45.18 10.95 -1.73
CA GLY A 128 45.55 11.01 -0.31
C GLY A 128 46.07 9.68 0.26
N HIS A 129 46.02 8.59 -0.50
CA HIS A 129 46.51 7.28 -0.09
C HIS A 129 47.79 6.93 -0.84
N GLU A 130 48.93 7.39 -0.32
CA GLU A 130 50.23 6.84 -0.73
C GLU A 130 50.26 5.36 -0.31
N PHE A 131 50.07 4.45 -1.26
CA PHE A 131 50.45 3.06 -1.05
C PHE A 131 51.98 3.02 -0.90
N PRO A 132 52.52 2.56 0.23
CA PRO A 132 53.97 2.44 0.37
C PRO A 132 54.47 1.46 -0.70
N HIS A 133 55.37 1.96 -1.55
CA HIS A 133 56.04 1.17 -2.58
C HIS A 133 56.80 0.01 -1.88
N PRO A 134 56.68 -1.24 -2.35
CA PRO A 134 57.23 -2.42 -1.66
C PRO A 134 58.76 -2.43 -1.53
N GLU A 135 59.47 -1.47 -2.14
CA GLU A 135 60.94 -1.35 -2.07
C GLU A 135 61.43 -0.53 -0.87
N ARG A 136 60.55 0.04 -0.05
CA ARG A 136 60.94 0.76 1.20
C ARG A 136 60.90 -0.10 2.48
N LEU A 137 60.83 -1.42 2.36
CA LEU A 137 60.91 -2.37 3.49
C LEU A 137 62.28 -3.06 3.59
N ILE A 138 63.34 -2.45 3.08
CA ILE A 138 64.72 -2.88 3.33
C ILE A 138 65.49 -1.69 3.88
N CYS A 139 65.37 -1.47 5.19
CA CYS A 139 66.38 -0.87 6.08
C CYS A 139 65.72 -0.47 7.41
N ALA A 140 66.43 -0.74 8.51
CA ALA A 140 66.03 -0.66 9.92
C ALA A 140 65.15 -1.86 10.37
N ASP A 141 65.63 -2.87 11.09
CA ASP A 141 66.81 -3.02 11.94
C ASP A 141 67.24 -4.49 11.98
N PHE A 142 68.47 -4.79 11.54
CA PHE A 142 69.15 -6.04 11.89
C PHE A 142 70.53 -5.67 12.42
N ASN A 143 70.67 -5.69 13.75
CA ASN A 143 71.93 -5.44 14.45
C ASN A 143 72.61 -6.80 14.73
N PRO A 144 73.67 -7.20 14.01
CA PRO A 144 74.22 -8.55 14.08
C PRO A 144 75.42 -8.66 15.05
N SER A 145 75.47 -7.88 16.14
CA SER A 145 76.63 -7.87 17.04
C SER A 145 76.27 -7.70 18.52
N ALA A 146 75.65 -8.72 19.11
CA ALA A 146 75.69 -9.08 20.53
C ALA A 146 74.82 -10.34 20.68
N SER A 147 75.27 -11.54 21.04
CA SER A 147 76.45 -11.97 21.78
C SER A 147 76.63 -13.47 21.50
N PHE A 148 77.83 -13.88 21.08
CA PHE A 148 78.24 -15.27 21.12
C PHE A 148 79.70 -15.32 21.60
N LEU A 149 79.94 -16.12 22.64
CA LEU A 149 81.22 -16.59 23.21
C LEU A 149 82.02 -15.68 24.14
N GLN A 150 81.82 -15.88 25.45
CA GLN A 150 82.94 -16.26 26.32
C GLN A 150 82.61 -17.58 27.03
N LYS A 151 83.68 -18.37 27.25
CA LYS A 151 83.76 -19.78 27.62
C LYS A 151 83.29 -20.10 29.02
#